data_AF-A0A8S9RV98-F1
#
_entry.id   AF-A0A8S9RV98-F1
#
_cell.length_a   1.000
_cell.length_b   1.000
_cell.length_c   1.000
_cell.angle_alpha   90.00
_cell.angle_beta   90.00
_cell.angle_gamma   90.00
#
_symmetry.space_group_name_H-M   'P 1'
#
loop_
_entity.id
_entity.type
_entity.pdbx_description
1 polymer ?
#
loop_
_entity_poly.entity_id
_entity_poly.type
_entity_poly.pdbx_seq_one_letter_code
_entity_poly.pdbx_strand_id
1 'polypeptide(L)' 'MALLKSFVDVAPDSHFSIQNLPYGVFRPDSNSTPRPAVAIGDAVLDLSAISEAGLFDSPILNGADCFLQSIEMCP' A
#
# COMPACT_ATOMS: atom_id res chain seq x y z
N MET A 1 18.91 -8.92 17.43
CA MET A 1 17.63 -8.46 16.86
C MET A 1 17.56 -8.93 15.43
N ALA A 2 16.62 -9.82 15.10
CA ALA A 2 16.45 -10.28 13.72
C ALA A 2 15.75 -9.17 12.93
N LEU A 3 16.40 -8.66 11.88
CA LEU A 3 15.77 -7.74 10.94
C LEU A 3 14.68 -8.52 10.19
N LEU A 4 13.43 -8.07 10.28
CA LEU A 4 12.39 -8.58 9.39
C LEU A 4 12.83 -8.31 7.96
N LYS A 5 12.94 -9.37 7.16
CA LYS A 5 13.19 -9.25 5.73
C LYS A 5 11.85 -9.23 5.03
N SER A 6 11.65 -8.24 4.16
CA SER A 6 10.56 -8.29 3.20
C SER A 6 10.77 -9.48 2.26
N PHE A 7 9.67 -10.06 1.78
CA PHE A 7 9.71 -10.99 0.64
C PHE A 7 10.05 -10.26 -0.67
N VAL A 8 9.90 -8.93 -0.69
CA VAL A 8 10.34 -8.04 -1.77
C VAL A 8 11.81 -7.73 -1.57
N ASP A 9 12.59 -7.80 -2.65
CA ASP A 9 14.00 -7.40 -2.63
C ASP A 9 14.07 -5.87 -2.41
N VAL A 10 14.53 -5.47 -1.22
CA VAL A 10 14.70 -4.06 -0.86
C VAL A 10 16.17 -3.79 -0.66
N ALA A 11 16.71 -2.86 -1.44
CA ALA A 11 18.10 -2.43 -1.29
C ALA A 11 18.35 -1.94 0.16
N PRO A 12 19.49 -2.30 0.77
CA PRO A 12 19.79 -1.96 2.16
C PRO A 12 19.87 -0.45 2.42
N ASP A 13 20.15 0.37 1.40
CA ASP A 13 20.14 1.84 1.45
C ASP A 13 18.80 2.47 1.04
N SER A 14 17.76 1.66 0.78
CA SER A 14 16.46 2.20 0.38
C SER A 14 15.73 2.84 1.55
N HIS A 15 15.26 4.06 1.33
CA HIS A 15 14.40 4.78 2.26
C HIS A 15 13.02 4.10 2.43
N PHE A 16 12.67 3.15 1.54
CA PHE A 16 11.43 2.37 1.52
C PHE A 16 11.63 0.95 2.05
N SER A 17 12.36 0.82 3.17
CA SER A 17 12.52 -0.47 3.86
C SER A 17 11.18 -0.96 4.42
N ILE A 18 11.05 -2.25 4.75
CA ILE A 18 9.83 -2.79 5.39
C ILE A 18 9.47 -2.09 6.72
N GLN A 19 10.44 -1.40 7.33
CA GLN A 19 10.23 -0.63 8.56
C GLN A 19 9.70 0.78 8.29
N ASN A 20 9.83 1.26 7.05
CA ASN A 20 9.34 2.55 6.61
C ASN A 20 8.45 2.33 5.38
N LEU A 21 7.18 2.06 5.65
CA LEU A 21 6.14 1.86 4.65
C LEU A 21 5.33 3.15 4.50
N PRO A 22 5.80 4.14 3.71
CA PRO A 22 5.03 5.36 3.49
C PRO A 22 3.77 5.02 2.71
N TYR A 23 2.65 5.53 3.23
CA TYR A 23 1.38 5.53 2.53
C TYR A 23 1.37 6.66 1.51
N GLY A 24 1.02 6.32 0.28
CA GLY A 24 0.86 7.24 -0.82
C GLY A 24 -0.43 6.97 -1.58
N VAL A 25 -0.66 7.79 -2.60
CA VAL A 25 -1.75 7.61 -3.55
C VAL A 25 -1.12 7.48 -4.92
N PHE A 26 -1.40 6.38 -5.61
CA PHE A 26 -0.90 6.14 -6.96
C PHE A 26 -2.05 6.10 -7.97
N ARG A 27 -1.71 6.43 -9.21
CA ARG A 27 -2.58 6.27 -10.38
C ARG A 27 -1.80 5.45 -11.41
N PRO A 28 -2.20 4.19 -11.70
CA PRO A 28 -1.51 3.37 -12.68
C PRO A 28 -1.58 3.97 -14.10
N ASP A 29 -2.67 4.68 -14.39
CA ASP A 29 -2.93 5.35 -15.66
C ASP A 29 -3.68 6.66 -15.40
N SER A 30 -3.54 7.60 -16.32
CA SER A 30 -4.13 8.94 -16.22
C SER A 30 -5.66 8.93 -16.18
N ASN A 31 -6.28 7.83 -16.58
CA ASN A 31 -7.74 7.64 -16.56
C ASN A 31 -8.22 6.74 -15.41
N SER A 32 -7.31 6.20 -14.60
CA SER A 32 -7.66 5.42 -13.42
C SER A 32 -7.93 6.28 -12.21
N THR A 33 -8.79 5.77 -11.34
CA THR A 33 -9.03 6.37 -10.04
C THR A 33 -7.75 6.32 -9.20
N PRO A 34 -7.40 7.42 -8.51
CA PRO A 34 -6.32 7.40 -7.53
C PRO A 34 -6.65 6.41 -6.42
N ARG A 35 -5.71 5.50 -6.14
CA ARG A 35 -5.87 4.46 -5.12
C ARG A 35 -4.78 4.58 -4.05
N PRO A 36 -5.12 4.34 -2.78
CA PRO A 36 -4.12 4.29 -1.72
C PRO A 36 -3.18 3.11 -1.94
N ALA A 37 -1.88 3.35 -1.81
CA ALA A 37 -0.85 2.35 -1.98
C ALA A 37 0.33 2.60 -1.04
N VAL A 38 1.17 1.59 -0.87
CA VAL A 38 2.37 1.64 -0.03
C VAL A 38 3.59 1.35 -0.89
N ALA A 39 4.60 2.22 -0.84
CA ALA A 39 5.86 1.95 -1.52
C ALA A 39 6.74 1.03 -0.66
N ILE A 40 7.29 -0.03 -1.27
CA ILE A 40 8.22 -0.96 -0.64
C ILE A 40 9.36 -1.32 -1.60
N GLY A 41 10.57 -0.86 -1.30
CA GLY A 41 11.70 -0.97 -2.22
C GLY A 41 11.42 -0.27 -3.55
N ASP A 42 11.43 -1.04 -4.64
CA ASP A 42 11.11 -0.59 -6.01
C ASP A 42 9.66 -0.92 -6.43
N ALA A 43 8.90 -1.57 -5.54
CA ALA A 43 7.52 -1.99 -5.79
C ALA A 43 6.51 -1.08 -5.07
N VAL A 44 5.30 -1.03 -5.60
CA VAL A 44 4.15 -0.35 -4.99
C VAL A 44 3.06 -1.37 -4.73
N LEU A 45 2.58 -1.39 -3.48
CA LEU A 45 1.54 -2.30 -3.00
C LEU A 45 0.20 -1.58 -2.97
N ASP A 46 -0.76 -2.03 -3.78
CA ASP A 46 -2.12 -1.48 -3.84
C ASP A 46 -2.95 -1.94 -2.62
N LEU A 47 -3.39 -0.98 -1.79
CA LEU A 47 -4.18 -1.28 -0.60
C LEU A 47 -5.64 -1.58 -0.93
N SER A 48 -6.18 -1.01 -2.00
CA SER A 48 -7.54 -1.33 -2.46
C SER A 48 -7.62 -2.80 -2.86
N ALA A 49 -6.65 -3.28 -3.65
CA ALA A 49 -6.61 -4.67 -4.10
C ALA A 49 -6.48 -5.68 -2.93
N ILE A 50 -5.71 -5.33 -1.89
CA ILE A 50 -5.60 -6.14 -0.66
C ILE A 50 -6.92 -6.18 0.11
N SER A 51 -7.62 -5.05 0.14
CA SER A 51 -8.94 -4.93 0.75
C SER A 51 -9.96 -5.81 0.05
N GLU A 52 -10.00 -5.78 -1.29
CA GLU A 52 -10.88 -6.63 -2.10
C GLU A 52 -10.54 -8.12 -1.95
N ALA A 53 -9.25 -8.45 -1.78
CA ALA A 53 -8.80 -9.82 -1.52
C ALA A 53 -9.11 -10.31 -0.09
N GLY A 54 -9.59 -9.44 0.80
CA GLY A 54 -9.92 -9.80 2.19
C GLY A 54 -8.71 -10.19 3.03
N LEU A 55 -7.51 -9.71 2.68
CA LEU A 55 -6.26 -10.10 3.34
C LEU A 55 -5.96 -9.28 4.62
N PHE A 56 -6.82 -8.31 4.96
CA PHE A 56 -6.70 -7.55 6.21
C PHE A 56 -7.26 -8.34 7.40
N ASP A 57 -6.38 -9.05 8.10
CA ASP A 57 -6.74 -9.82 9.30
C ASP A 57 -6.60 -8.99 10.59
N SER A 58 -6.97 -7.71 10.53
CA SER A 58 -6.95 -6.83 11.72
C SER A 58 -8.38 -6.52 12.17
N PRO A 59 -8.69 -6.51 13.48
CA PRO A 59 -10.05 -6.28 13.96
C PRO A 59 -10.62 -4.89 13.59
N ILE A 60 -9.77 -3.97 13.12
CA ILE A 60 -10.15 -2.61 12.70
C ILE A 60 -10.38 -2.54 11.18
N LEU A 61 -9.67 -3.37 10.40
CA LEU A 61 -9.71 -3.33 8.92
C LEU A 61 -10.40 -4.54 8.30
N ASN A 62 -10.78 -5.55 9.11
CA ASN A 62 -11.51 -6.73 8.65
C ASN A 62 -12.90 -6.32 8.16
N GLY A 63 -13.09 -6.38 6.84
CA GLY A 63 -14.33 -5.96 6.17
C GLY A 63 -14.49 -4.44 6.03
N ALA A 64 -13.42 -3.66 6.19
CA ALA A 64 -13.48 -2.21 6.03
C ALA A 64 -13.32 -1.81 4.56
N ASP A 65 -14.29 -1.05 4.02
CA ASP A 65 -14.26 -0.51 2.66
C ASP A 65 -13.45 0.81 2.56
N CYS A 66 -12.75 1.20 3.62
CA CYS A 66 -12.06 2.49 3.73
C CYS A 66 -10.96 2.69 2.67
N PHE A 67 -10.43 1.61 2.09
CA PHE A 67 -9.46 1.65 1.00
C PHE A 67 -10.10 1.54 -0.39
N LEU A 68 -11.41 1.35 -0.48
CA LEU A 68 -12.17 1.26 -1.74
C LEU A 68 -12.77 2.59 -2.18
N GLN A 69 -12.76 3.61 -1.30
CA GLN A 69 -13.22 4.94 -1.67
C GLN A 69 -12.26 5.58 -2.68
N SER A 70 -12.82 5.98 -3.82
CA SER A 70 -12.16 6.91 -4.74
C SER A 70 -11.76 8.15 -3.95
N ILE A 71 -10.46 8.43 -3.92
CA ILE A 71 -9.96 9.71 -3.42
C ILE A 71 -10.39 10.75 -4.46
N GLU A 72 -11.58 11.33 -4.28
CA GLU A 72 -11.94 12.54 -4.97
C GLU A 72 -10.93 13.60 -4.53
N MET A 73 -10.04 13.99 -5.46
CA MET A 73 -9.29 15.23 -5.30
C MET A 73 -10.34 16.33 -5.10
N CYS A 74 -10.44 16.87 -3.89
CA CYS A 74 -11.20 18.10 -3.67
C CYS A 74 -10.71 19.13 -4.72
N PRO A 75 -11.64 19.79 -5.43
CA PRO A 75 -11.31 20.76 -6.48
C PRO A 75 -10.51 21.96 -5.94
#